data_AF-A0A371I1X0-F1
#
_entry.id   AF-A0A371I1X0-F1
#
_cell.length_a   1.000
_cell.length_b   1.000
_cell.length_c   1.000
_cell.angle_alpha   90.00
_cell.angle_beta   90.00
_cell.angle_gamma   90.00
#
_symmetry.space_group_name_H-M   'P 1'
#
loop_
_entity.id
_entity.type
_entity.pdbx_description
1 polymer ?
#
loop_
_entity_poly.entity_id
_entity_poly.type
_entity_poly.pdbx_seq_one_letter_code
_entity_poly.pdbx_strand_id
1 'polypeptide(L)'
;MKAFPFSLDGVAKDWLYLQPILFNTWGDMKHMFLEKFFPVSKTATIRKEICGIRKHFGETLHESINGQDTSSSKASDLQYGKQHAAIWDQMS
;
A
#
# COMPACT_ATOMS: atom_id res chain seq x y z
N MET A 1 19.89 -17.08 -14.99
CA MET A 1 19.84 -16.11 -13.87
C MET A 1 20.65 -16.70 -12.72
N LYS A 2 21.82 -16.13 -12.38
CA LYS A 2 22.72 -16.69 -11.34
C LYS A 2 22.57 -15.99 -9.98
N ALA A 3 21.88 -14.86 -9.90
CA ALA A 3 21.83 -14.01 -8.71
C ALA A 3 20.84 -14.47 -7.62
N PHE A 4 19.76 -15.19 -7.99
CA PHE A 4 18.68 -15.52 -7.05
C PHE A 4 19.13 -16.36 -5.83
N PRO A 5 19.95 -17.41 -5.97
CA PRO A 5 20.45 -18.15 -4.80
C PRO A 5 21.25 -17.28 -3.82
N PHE A 6 21.90 -16.21 -4.30
CA PHE A 6 22.65 -15.27 -3.45
C PHE A 6 21.75 -14.28 -2.71
N SER A 7 20.50 -14.11 -3.16
CA SER A 7 19.52 -13.28 -2.46
C SER A 7 18.81 -14.01 -1.31
N LEU A 8 18.97 -15.34 -1.23
CA LEU A 8 18.37 -16.16 -0.18
C LEU A 8 19.29 -16.30 1.03
N ASP A 9 18.68 -16.36 2.20
CA ASP A 9 19.37 -16.63 3.46
C ASP A 9 18.58 -17.61 4.34
N GLY A 10 19.26 -18.20 5.33
CA GLY A 10 18.70 -19.14 6.30
C GLY A 10 17.87 -20.25 5.66
N VAL A 11 16.66 -20.46 6.19
CA VAL A 11 15.76 -21.57 5.83
C VAL A 11 15.42 -21.59 4.33
N ALA A 12 15.34 -20.42 3.67
CA ALA A 12 15.05 -20.35 2.25
C ALA A 12 16.24 -20.83 1.40
N LYS A 13 17.46 -20.51 1.84
CA LYS A 13 18.69 -20.96 1.21
C LYS A 13 18.86 -22.47 1.41
N ASP A 14 18.69 -22.96 2.63
CA ASP A 14 18.78 -24.39 2.95
C ASP A 14 17.78 -25.22 2.14
N TRP A 15 16.53 -24.75 2.05
CA TRP A 15 15.51 -25.39 1.22
C TRP A 15 15.91 -25.50 -0.26
N LEU A 16 16.48 -24.43 -0.83
CA LEU A 16 16.92 -24.43 -2.23
C LEU A 16 18.03 -25.47 -2.47
N TYR A 17 18.97 -25.61 -1.53
CA TYR A 17 20.06 -26.58 -1.63
C TYR A 17 19.63 -28.04 -1.38
N LEU A 18 18.50 -28.27 -0.71
CA LEU A 18 17.94 -29.61 -0.48
C LEU A 18 17.17 -30.17 -1.69
N GLN A 19 16.75 -29.31 -2.63
CA GLN A 19 15.92 -29.72 -3.77
C GLN A 19 16.53 -29.40 -5.16
N PRO A 20 17.83 -29.62 -5.42
CA PRO A 20 18.48 -29.16 -6.64
C PRO A 20 17.94 -29.82 -7.92
N ILE A 21 17.39 -31.04 -7.83
CA ILE A 21 16.87 -31.80 -8.98
C ILE A 21 15.48 -31.32 -9.42
N LEU A 22 14.72 -30.72 -8.50
CA LEU A 22 13.32 -30.32 -8.72
C LEU A 22 13.19 -28.99 -9.49
N PHE A 23 14.29 -28.28 -9.73
CA PHE A 23 14.31 -26.96 -10.36
C PHE A 23 15.00 -27.03 -11.73
N ASN A 24 14.38 -27.75 -12.65
CA ASN A 24 14.83 -27.88 -14.05
C ASN A 24 14.70 -26.57 -14.85
N THR A 25 13.76 -25.69 -14.49
CA THR A 25 13.67 -24.33 -15.04
C THR A 25 13.55 -23.25 -13.97
N TRP A 26 13.87 -22.01 -14.36
CA TRP A 26 13.61 -20.82 -13.53
C TRP A 26 12.12 -20.66 -13.18
N GLY A 27 11.22 -21.06 -14.09
CA GLY A 27 9.78 -21.03 -13.86
C GLY A 27 9.38 -21.92 -12.70
N ASP A 28 9.89 -23.15 -12.68
CA ASP A 28 9.60 -24.14 -11.64
C ASP A 28 10.15 -23.71 -10.28
N MET A 29 11.37 -23.16 -10.25
CA MET A 29 11.95 -22.65 -9.01
C MET A 29 11.15 -21.49 -8.42
N LYS A 30 10.70 -20.54 -9.26
CA LYS A 30 9.83 -19.43 -8.80
C LYS A 30 8.50 -19.95 -8.26
N HIS A 31 7.87 -20.88 -8.99
CA HIS A 31 6.56 -21.40 -8.61
C HIS A 31 6.61 -22.09 -7.24
N MET A 32 7.57 -23.00 -7.08
CA MET A 32 7.74 -23.78 -5.85
C MET A 32 8.16 -22.92 -4.66
N PHE A 33 8.99 -21.88 -4.89
CA PHE A 33 9.33 -20.90 -3.85
C PHE A 33 8.09 -20.15 -3.35
N LEU A 34 7.25 -19.66 -4.26
CA LEU A 34 6.02 -18.96 -3.90
C LEU A 34 5.04 -19.88 -3.19
N GLU A 35 4.89 -21.12 -3.63
CA GLU A 35 4.02 -22.09 -2.97
C GLU A 35 4.48 -22.39 -1.53
N LYS A 36 5.79 -22.57 -1.34
CA LYS A 36 6.37 -22.91 -0.03
C LYS A 36 6.29 -21.74 0.97
N PHE A 37 6.70 -20.54 0.55
CA PHE A 37 6.88 -19.40 1.45
C PHE A 37 5.69 -18.42 1.44
N PHE A 38 4.94 -18.36 0.35
CA PHE A 38 3.80 -17.45 0.16
C PHE A 38 2.53 -18.22 -0.21
N PRO A 39 2.11 -19.21 0.60
CA PRO A 39 0.94 -20.01 0.29
C PRO A 39 -0.30 -19.13 0.16
N VAL A 40 -1.21 -19.56 -0.72
CA VAL A 40 -2.44 -18.83 -1.06
C VAL A 40 -3.29 -18.55 0.19
N SER A 41 -3.35 -19.49 1.13
CA SER A 41 -4.09 -19.34 2.38
C SER A 41 -3.58 -18.18 3.23
N LYS A 42 -2.26 -18.11 3.47
CA LYS A 42 -1.64 -16.99 4.21
C LYS A 42 -1.86 -15.66 3.49
N THR A 43 -1.69 -15.66 2.17
CA THR A 43 -1.91 -14.46 1.35
C THR A 43 -3.37 -14.01 1.42
N ALA A 44 -4.33 -14.93 1.40
CA ALA A 44 -5.75 -14.63 1.51
C ALA A 44 -6.11 -14.06 2.89
N THR A 45 -5.57 -14.63 3.97
CA THR A 45 -5.75 -14.11 5.33
C THR A 45 -5.20 -12.69 5.47
N ILE A 46 -3.95 -12.46 5.06
CA ILE A 46 -3.33 -11.13 5.12
C ILE A 46 -4.14 -10.11 4.29
N ARG A 47 -4.59 -10.49 3.09
CA ARG A 47 -5.46 -9.63 2.27
C ARG A 47 -6.78 -9.31 2.97
N LYS A 48 -7.40 -10.30 3.62
CA LYS A 48 -8.65 -10.11 4.37
C LYS A 48 -8.44 -9.18 5.56
N GLU A 49 -7.35 -9.35 6.31
CA GLU A 49 -7.01 -8.49 7.43
C GLU A 49 -6.77 -7.05 6.98
N ILE A 50 -5.97 -6.82 5.94
CA ILE A 50 -5.70 -5.48 5.39
C ILE A 50 -7.00 -4.83 4.89
N CYS A 51 -7.82 -5.59 4.15
CA CYS A 51 -9.12 -5.09 3.67
C CYS A 51 -10.09 -4.81 4.82
N GLY A 52 -10.07 -5.63 5.88
CA GLY A 52 -10.86 -5.42 7.09
C GLY A 52 -10.45 -4.15 7.82
N ILE A 53 -9.15 -3.94 8.02
CA ILE A 53 -8.60 -2.70 8.63
C ILE A 53 -9.02 -1.46 7.83
N ARG A 54 -8.91 -1.52 6.49
CA ARG A 54 -9.32 -0.39 5.62
C ARG A 54 -10.83 -0.12 5.67
N LYS A 55 -11.65 -1.16 5.80
CA LYS A 55 -13.11 -1.01 5.97
C LYS A 55 -13.45 -0.36 7.30
N HIS A 56 -12.89 -0.85 8.41
CA HIS A 56 -13.13 -0.26 9.72
C HIS A 56 -12.75 1.22 9.78
N PHE A 57 -11.63 1.60 9.17
CA PHE A 57 -11.21 3.01 9.09
C PHE A 57 -12.15 3.88 8.24
N GLY A 58 -12.64 3.36 7.10
CA GLY A 58 -13.59 4.08 6.24
C GLY A 58 -14.98 4.25 6.85
N GLU A 59 -15.46 3.23 7.58
CA GLU A 59 -16.75 3.25 8.28
C GLU A 59 -16.73 4.25 9.44
N THR A 60 -15.70 4.24 10.29
CA THR A 60 -15.57 5.21 11.39
C THR A 60 -15.41 6.64 10.89
N LEU A 61 -14.69 6.86 9.78
CA LEU A 61 -14.51 8.19 9.18
C LEU A 61 -15.83 8.75 8.63
N HIS A 62 -16.62 7.93 7.91
CA HIS A 62 -17.88 8.39 7.34
C HIS A 62 -18.94 8.70 8.39
N GLU A 63 -18.98 7.93 9.49
CA GLU A 63 -19.96 8.12 10.57
C GLU A 63 -19.65 9.36 11.43
N SER A 64 -18.38 9.74 11.56
CA SER A 64 -17.95 10.94 12.29
C SER A 64 -18.07 12.24 11.49
N ILE A 65 -18.19 12.18 10.16
CA ILE A 65 -18.41 13.37 9.31
C ILE A 65 -19.90 13.73 9.20
N ASN A 66 -20.81 12.79 9.42
CA ASN A 66 -22.26 13.02 9.28
C ASN A 66 -22.96 13.42 10.59
N GLY A 67 -22.21 13.60 11.69
CA GLY A 67 -22.74 13.87 13.04
C GLY A 67 -22.77 15.33 13.49
N GLN A 68 -22.23 16.27 12.71
CA GLN A 68 -22.30 17.70 13.01
C GLN A 68 -22.53 18.46 11.70
N ASP A 69 -23.77 18.90 11.46
CA ASP A 69 -24.11 20.16 10.79
C ASP A 69 -25.65 20.33 10.76
N THR A 70 -26.24 20.51 11.95
CA THR A 70 -27.46 21.31 12.07
C THR A 70 -27.05 22.76 12.27
N SER A 71 -27.35 23.60 11.28
CA SER A 71 -27.57 25.05 11.43
C SER A 71 -26.38 25.90 11.94
N SER A 72 -25.77 26.69 11.05
CA SER A 72 -25.80 28.16 11.19
C SER A 72 -25.19 28.88 9.99
N SER A 73 -26.05 29.67 9.34
CA SER A 73 -25.84 31.03 8.81
C SER A 73 -24.80 31.33 7.72
N LYS A 74 -25.26 32.20 6.82
CA LYS A 74 -24.68 32.64 5.56
C LYS A 74 -23.57 33.69 5.72
N ALA A 75 -22.78 33.78 4.64
CA ALA A 75 -22.21 34.98 4.02
C ALA A 75 -21.24 35.84 4.85
N SER A 76 -19.94 35.64 4.59
CA SER A 76 -18.87 36.65 4.59
C SER A 76 -17.64 35.97 3.97
N ASP A 77 -16.78 36.54 3.13
CA ASP A 77 -16.78 37.70 2.28
C ASP A 77 -15.60 37.52 1.33
N LEU A 78 -15.86 37.75 0.05
CA LEU A 78 -14.91 37.73 -1.06
C LEU A 78 -13.96 38.93 -0.95
N GLN A 79 -12.98 38.93 -0.04
CA GLN A 79 -12.05 40.07 0.13
C GLN A 79 -10.56 39.69 0.20
N TYR A 80 -10.20 38.41 0.13
CA TYR A 80 -8.79 38.01 0.28
C TYR A 80 -7.99 37.94 -1.04
N GLY A 81 -8.64 38.13 -2.20
CA GLY A 81 -8.02 37.85 -3.51
C GLY A 81 -7.33 39.01 -4.23
N LYS A 82 -7.37 40.26 -3.73
CA LYS A 82 -6.96 41.44 -4.52
C LYS A 82 -5.65 42.11 -4.12
N GLN A 83 -4.93 41.62 -3.10
CA GLN A 83 -3.71 42.30 -2.64
C GLN A 83 -2.40 41.81 -3.29
N HIS A 84 -2.43 40.73 -4.09
CA HIS A 84 -1.18 40.09 -4.54
C HIS A 84 -0.62 40.61 -5.89
N ALA A 85 -1.37 41.44 -6.62
CA ALA A 85 -0.97 41.89 -7.96
C ALA A 85 -0.03 43.11 -7.97
N ALA A 86 0.01 43.90 -6.89
CA ALA A 86 0.79 45.14 -6.87
C ALA A 86 2.29 44.92 -6.58
N ILE A 87 2.70 43.75 -6.07
CA ILE A 87 4.08 43.51 -5.64
C ILE A 87 4.98 43.11 -6.82
N TRP A 88 4.42 42.49 -7.87
CA TRP A 88 5.23 41.98 -9.00
C TRP A 88 5.66 43.06 -9.99
N ASP A 89 4.89 44.16 -10.10
CA ASP A 89 5.15 45.24 -11.07
C ASP A 89 6.27 46.20 -10.64
N GLN A 90 6.74 46.08 -9.39
CA GLN A 90 7.83 46.89 -8.84
C GLN A 90 9.19 46.17 -8.86
N MET A 91 9.24 44.93 -9.36
CA MET A 91 10.45 44.10 -9.47
C MET A 91 10.89 43.84 -10.92
N SER A 92 10.28 44.47 -11.92
CA SER A 92 10.69 44.40 -13.34
C SER A 92 11.44 45.64 -13.82
#